data_AF-I3IEG1-F1
#
_entry.id   AF-I3IEG1-F1
#
_cell.length_a   1.000
_cell.length_b   1.000
_cell.length_c   1.000
_cell.angle_alpha   90.00
_cell.angle_beta   90.00
_cell.angle_gamma   90.00
#
_symmetry.space_group_name_H-M   'P 1'
#
loop_
_entity.id
_entity.type
_entity.pdbx_description
1 polymer ?
#
loop_
_entity_poly.entity_id
_entity_poly.type
_entity_poly.pdbx_seq_one_letter_code
_entity_poly.pdbx_strand_id
1 'polypeptide(L)'
;MNPLTRTSYRALLIALSCTALLSACGGGGGSGGGGGYSSTPGSTAYSSVVASSIAPSSTPASSVAPSSTPLSSEPASSAPASSSVVSSSASSSSVAPALVPPVVLIDSQLNSADGDYFVASGEVLVGMPEDSGNTSFVAQLQNRTGFSLYTFANDTAGVSNCSGTCLANWPPLLANPGDQASAPYSIIERSMGTAGPALQWAYQGQPLYFFIGDTNAGETTGKAIPNWLLARPMPTRIVANATLGSHLAAAGSVKLAVPVDGVEQTSTAERNGFTLYTFDNDTAGVSNCSGTCLTNWPALMAHAGAVATAPYSLVQRASGEMQWALNGMPLYFFAGDTQAGQTNGEAIGNNWFVARTPPVAVNNHPTKNRLLVAHGNIITAAGAADNSRLDFTLYTFDDDTPGVTTCFGACLAAWPALYAPADAQAFGDFTVITRDETSKQWAYKGLPLYFFVGDNAPGDVTGEYTDWTIARP
;
A
#
# COMPACT_ATOMS: atom_id res chain seq x y z
N MET A 1 -12.65 46.23 39.40
CA MET A 1 -11.48 47.11 39.54
C MET A 1 -10.28 46.41 38.90
N ASN A 2 -9.37 47.19 38.31
CA ASN A 2 -8.16 46.84 37.52
C ASN A 2 -7.29 45.63 37.96
N PRO A 3 -6.38 45.12 37.10
CA PRO A 3 -6.44 45.05 35.62
C PRO A 3 -5.86 43.74 35.01
N LEU A 4 -6.04 43.59 33.69
CA LEU A 4 -5.39 42.55 32.87
C LEU A 4 -4.00 43.00 32.37
N THR A 5 -3.01 42.10 32.37
CA THR A 5 -1.72 42.30 31.69
C THR A 5 -1.71 41.63 30.31
N ARG A 6 -1.47 42.41 29.25
CA ARG A 6 -1.20 41.90 27.90
C ARG A 6 0.30 41.78 27.66
N THR A 7 0.77 40.60 27.25
CA THR A 7 2.14 40.41 26.74
C THR A 7 2.13 40.51 25.22
N SER A 8 3.05 41.29 24.66
CA SER A 8 3.15 41.53 23.21
C SER A 8 4.22 40.64 22.58
N TYR A 9 3.85 39.88 21.56
CA TYR A 9 4.81 39.25 20.65
C TYR A 9 5.19 40.24 19.54
N ARG A 10 6.47 40.58 19.43
CA ARG A 10 7.03 41.29 18.26
C ARG A 10 7.42 40.29 17.20
N ALA A 11 6.90 40.45 15.99
CA ALA A 11 7.38 39.74 14.82
C ALA A 11 8.78 40.24 14.43
N LEU A 12 9.73 39.32 14.23
CA LEU A 12 11.07 39.63 13.75
C LEU A 12 11.15 39.35 12.24
N LEU A 13 11.05 40.41 11.44
CA LEU A 13 11.32 40.35 10.00
C LEU A 13 12.83 40.29 9.77
N ILE A 14 13.32 39.16 9.25
CA ILE A 14 14.69 39.04 8.74
C ILE A 14 14.65 39.18 7.23
N ALA A 15 15.20 40.29 6.72
CA ALA A 15 15.40 40.50 5.29
C ALA A 15 16.74 39.90 4.86
N LEU A 16 16.74 38.92 3.94
CA LEU A 16 17.94 38.48 3.26
C LEU A 16 18.26 39.43 2.11
N SER A 17 19.38 40.13 2.20
CA SER A 17 19.92 40.95 1.11
C SER A 17 20.75 40.11 0.14
N CYS A 18 20.41 40.18 -1.14
CA CYS A 18 21.20 39.59 -2.22
C CYS A 18 22.47 40.42 -2.47
N THR A 19 23.64 39.76 -2.53
CA THR A 19 24.88 40.42 -2.98
C THR A 19 25.63 39.49 -3.94
N ALA A 20 25.70 39.89 -5.20
CA ALA A 20 26.54 39.23 -6.19
C ALA A 20 27.99 39.70 -6.07
N LEU A 21 28.95 38.83 -6.42
CA LEU A 21 30.34 39.18 -6.63
C LEU A 21 30.85 38.45 -7.88
N LEU A 22 31.44 39.22 -8.79
CA LEU A 22 31.98 38.78 -10.08
C LEU A 22 33.45 39.18 -10.17
N SER A 23 34.25 38.41 -10.93
CA SER A 23 35.64 38.71 -11.37
C SER A 23 36.73 38.58 -10.27
N ALA A 24 37.99 38.24 -10.56
CA ALA A 24 38.69 38.19 -11.86
C ALA A 24 39.85 37.14 -11.94
N CYS A 25 40.13 36.72 -13.19
CA CYS A 25 41.41 36.40 -13.86
C CYS A 25 42.66 35.79 -13.16
N GLY A 26 43.22 34.76 -13.82
CA GLY A 26 44.65 34.39 -13.84
C GLY A 26 44.94 32.94 -13.39
N GLY A 27 45.74 32.10 -14.07
CA GLY A 27 46.40 32.22 -15.37
C GLY A 27 47.57 31.22 -15.54
N GLY A 28 47.61 30.45 -16.65
CA GLY A 28 48.71 29.55 -17.05
C GLY A 28 48.56 28.07 -16.62
N GLY A 29 49.03 27.06 -17.39
CA GLY A 29 49.56 27.08 -18.76
C GLY A 29 50.31 25.79 -19.19
N GLY A 30 49.92 25.19 -20.32
CA GLY A 30 50.67 24.16 -21.09
C GLY A 30 50.58 22.69 -20.62
N SER A 31 50.90 21.67 -21.44
CA SER A 31 51.01 21.60 -22.92
C SER A 31 51.24 20.15 -23.43
N GLY A 32 50.70 19.80 -24.61
CA GLY A 32 50.96 18.55 -25.36
C GLY A 32 50.20 17.31 -24.84
N GLY A 33 49.70 16.36 -25.65
CA GLY A 33 49.77 16.05 -27.10
C GLY A 33 49.67 14.52 -27.25
N GLY A 34 49.20 13.86 -28.32
CA GLY A 34 48.58 14.25 -29.59
C GLY A 34 48.31 12.98 -30.43
N GLY A 35 47.43 13.04 -31.43
CA GLY A 35 47.12 11.94 -32.37
C GLY A 35 45.78 11.21 -32.10
N GLY A 36 44.93 10.90 -33.08
CA GLY A 36 44.93 11.32 -34.50
C GLY A 36 44.70 10.21 -35.54
N TYR A 37 43.52 9.60 -35.58
CA TYR A 37 42.94 8.85 -36.72
C TYR A 37 41.41 8.99 -36.59
N SER A 38 40.58 9.48 -37.53
CA SER A 38 40.49 9.42 -38.99
C SER A 38 40.01 8.09 -39.58
N SER A 39 38.68 7.91 -39.68
CA SER A 39 38.02 7.40 -40.91
C SER A 39 36.48 7.36 -40.80
N THR A 40 35.79 8.21 -41.55
CA THR A 40 34.47 7.90 -42.16
C THR A 40 34.70 7.67 -43.65
N PRO A 41 33.95 6.74 -44.28
CA PRO A 41 32.82 7.15 -45.13
C PRO A 41 31.62 6.17 -45.03
N GLY A 42 30.46 6.45 -45.60
CA GLY A 42 30.04 7.61 -46.39
C GLY A 42 28.55 7.57 -46.71
N SER A 43 28.04 8.67 -47.28
CA SER A 43 26.65 8.83 -47.67
C SER A 43 26.36 8.35 -49.10
N THR A 44 25.24 7.65 -49.31
CA THR A 44 24.57 7.62 -50.62
C THR A 44 23.06 7.77 -50.43
N ALA A 45 22.53 8.92 -50.85
CA ALA A 45 21.11 9.06 -51.13
C ALA A 45 20.80 8.53 -52.54
N TYR A 46 19.59 8.05 -52.78
CA TYR A 46 19.04 7.89 -54.12
C TYR A 46 17.61 8.40 -54.21
N SER A 47 17.31 9.04 -55.33
CA SER A 47 16.06 9.74 -55.60
C SER A 47 15.09 8.89 -56.42
N SER A 48 13.80 9.19 -56.29
CA SER A 48 12.67 8.68 -57.08
C SER A 48 12.76 8.89 -58.60
N VAL A 49 12.25 7.94 -59.42
CA VAL A 49 11.38 8.24 -60.60
C VAL A 49 10.40 7.09 -60.98
N VAL A 50 9.11 7.43 -60.98
CA VAL A 50 7.91 7.02 -61.77
C VAL A 50 7.97 5.93 -62.88
N ALA A 51 6.98 5.01 -62.88
CA ALA A 51 6.06 4.62 -64.01
C ALA A 51 5.14 3.44 -63.58
N SER A 52 3.81 3.59 -63.48
CA SER A 52 2.77 3.34 -64.52
C SER A 52 2.64 1.86 -64.97
N SER A 53 1.47 1.25 -65.17
CA SER A 53 0.04 1.56 -64.95
C SER A 53 -0.80 0.38 -65.51
N ILE A 54 -2.04 0.13 -65.03
CA ILE A 54 -3.25 -0.27 -65.82
C ILE A 54 -4.41 -0.63 -64.87
N ALA A 55 -5.57 -0.04 -65.13
CA ALA A 55 -6.89 -0.50 -64.66
C ALA A 55 -7.75 -0.82 -65.92
N PRO A 56 -8.98 -1.36 -65.80
CA PRO A 56 -10.11 -0.42 -65.78
C PRO A 56 -11.41 -0.87 -65.06
N SER A 57 -12.14 0.12 -64.52
CA SER A 57 -13.61 0.36 -64.55
C SER A 57 -14.63 -0.79 -64.29
N SER A 58 -15.80 -0.56 -63.67
CA SER A 58 -16.73 0.56 -63.97
C SER A 58 -17.82 0.81 -62.90
N THR A 59 -18.46 2.00 -62.97
CA THR A 59 -19.65 2.45 -62.22
C THR A 59 -20.61 3.20 -63.16
N PRO A 60 -21.94 3.16 -62.94
CA PRO A 60 -22.78 4.34 -62.58
C PRO A 60 -23.91 4.00 -61.56
N ALA A 61 -24.73 4.89 -60.95
CA ALA A 61 -24.78 6.36 -60.76
C ALA A 61 -25.72 6.68 -59.55
N SER A 62 -26.25 7.92 -59.41
CA SER A 62 -26.89 8.48 -58.19
C SER A 62 -28.28 9.16 -58.36
N SER A 63 -28.73 9.89 -57.31
CA SER A 63 -29.87 10.86 -57.15
C SER A 63 -31.22 10.28 -56.64
N VAL A 64 -32.20 11.00 -56.04
CA VAL A 64 -32.55 12.45 -55.91
C VAL A 64 -33.05 12.80 -54.47
N ALA A 65 -33.18 14.10 -54.09
CA ALA A 65 -33.78 14.67 -52.85
C ALA A 65 -34.38 16.09 -53.15
N PRO A 66 -34.99 16.91 -52.24
CA PRO A 66 -35.14 16.84 -50.76
C PRO A 66 -36.49 17.36 -50.14
N SER A 67 -36.50 17.57 -48.80
CA SER A 67 -37.25 18.58 -47.97
C SER A 67 -38.76 18.90 -48.11
N SER A 68 -39.47 18.99 -46.96
CA SER A 68 -40.16 20.23 -46.48
C SER A 68 -40.86 20.10 -45.11
N THR A 69 -40.98 21.22 -44.39
CA THR A 69 -41.64 21.43 -43.06
C THR A 69 -42.85 22.38 -43.22
N PRO A 70 -43.44 23.00 -42.16
CA PRO A 70 -44.24 22.48 -41.02
C PRO A 70 -45.66 23.16 -40.96
N LEU A 71 -46.49 22.92 -39.92
CA LEU A 71 -47.35 23.95 -39.26
C LEU A 71 -48.20 23.41 -38.07
N SER A 72 -48.68 24.33 -37.21
CA SER A 72 -49.32 24.10 -35.91
C SER A 72 -50.75 24.65 -35.83
N SER A 73 -51.58 24.17 -34.88
CA SER A 73 -52.73 24.93 -34.33
C SER A 73 -53.26 24.38 -33.00
N GLU A 74 -53.40 25.27 -32.01
CA GLU A 74 -54.25 25.18 -30.79
C GLU A 74 -55.73 25.57 -31.10
N PRO A 75 -56.75 25.70 -30.17
CA PRO A 75 -56.68 25.85 -28.69
C PRO A 75 -57.77 25.17 -27.79
N ALA A 76 -57.51 25.18 -26.47
CA ALA A 76 -58.38 25.50 -25.30
C ALA A 76 -59.75 24.82 -24.94
N SER A 77 -59.79 24.29 -23.70
CA SER A 77 -60.74 24.57 -22.59
C SER A 77 -62.19 24.05 -22.54
N SER A 78 -62.49 23.16 -21.58
CA SER A 78 -63.45 23.39 -20.44
C SER A 78 -63.53 22.17 -19.47
N ALA A 79 -64.03 22.38 -18.24
CA ALA A 79 -64.00 21.45 -17.08
C ALA A 79 -65.40 20.86 -16.74
N PRO A 80 -65.74 20.28 -15.56
CA PRO A 80 -64.95 19.77 -14.40
C PRO A 80 -65.42 18.39 -13.81
N ALA A 81 -64.75 17.92 -12.74
CA ALA A 81 -65.21 17.05 -11.61
C ALA A 81 -66.12 15.80 -11.86
N SER A 82 -65.89 14.64 -11.22
CA SER A 82 -66.13 14.47 -9.76
C SER A 82 -65.60 13.15 -9.14
N SER A 83 -64.98 13.29 -7.95
CA SER A 83 -64.96 12.41 -6.76
C SER A 83 -65.02 10.86 -6.79
N SER A 84 -64.07 10.26 -6.05
CA SER A 84 -64.14 8.97 -5.30
C SER A 84 -64.23 7.66 -6.12
N VAL A 85 -63.63 6.54 -5.71
CA VAL A 85 -63.30 6.07 -4.34
C VAL A 85 -61.87 5.50 -4.26
N VAL A 86 -61.20 5.67 -3.11
CA VAL A 86 -59.88 5.09 -2.85
C VAL A 86 -60.04 3.67 -2.26
N SER A 87 -59.54 2.66 -2.95
CA SER A 87 -59.36 1.30 -2.42
C SER A 87 -57.86 1.00 -2.31
N SER A 88 -57.31 1.18 -1.12
CA SER A 88 -55.89 0.95 -0.83
C SER A 88 -55.58 -0.54 -0.69
N SER A 89 -55.18 -1.18 -1.78
CA SER A 89 -54.53 -2.50 -1.76
C SER A 89 -53.07 -2.33 -1.30
N ALA A 90 -52.74 -2.77 -0.08
CA ALA A 90 -51.38 -2.74 0.43
C ALA A 90 -50.52 -3.78 -0.32
N SER A 91 -49.71 -3.33 -1.27
CA SER A 91 -48.65 -4.13 -1.88
C SER A 91 -47.46 -4.21 -0.93
N SER A 92 -47.24 -5.39 -0.36
CA SER A 92 -46.09 -5.69 0.50
C SER A 92 -44.79 -5.71 -0.32
N SER A 93 -44.15 -4.56 -0.47
CA SER A 93 -42.80 -4.47 -1.00
C SER A 93 -41.83 -5.11 -0.01
N SER A 94 -41.37 -6.32 -0.33
CA SER A 94 -40.27 -6.98 0.39
C SER A 94 -38.98 -6.22 0.11
N VAL A 95 -38.69 -5.21 0.94
CA VAL A 95 -37.39 -4.57 0.98
C VAL A 95 -36.38 -5.65 1.37
N ALA A 96 -35.50 -6.00 0.43
CA ALA A 96 -34.36 -6.84 0.75
C ALA A 96 -33.60 -6.19 1.91
N PRO A 97 -33.19 -6.94 2.96
CA PRO A 97 -32.52 -6.34 4.10
C PRO A 97 -31.33 -5.54 3.58
N ALA A 98 -31.33 -4.24 3.87
CA ALA A 98 -30.18 -3.41 3.56
C ALA A 98 -28.96 -4.09 4.20
N LEU A 99 -27.93 -4.35 3.39
CA LEU A 99 -26.64 -4.76 3.93
C LEU A 99 -26.24 -3.67 4.91
N VAL A 100 -26.34 -3.98 6.21
CA VAL A 100 -25.77 -3.15 7.26
C VAL A 100 -24.30 -3.03 6.83
N PRO A 101 -23.78 -1.81 6.60
CA PRO A 101 -22.37 -1.67 6.28
C PRO A 101 -21.58 -2.38 7.38
N PRO A 102 -20.44 -3.04 7.06
CA PRO A 102 -19.64 -3.68 8.09
C PRO A 102 -19.49 -2.68 9.23
N VAL A 103 -19.90 -3.09 10.43
CA VAL A 103 -19.84 -2.21 11.61
C VAL A 103 -18.46 -1.58 11.58
N VAL A 104 -18.39 -0.25 11.67
CA VAL A 104 -17.12 0.49 11.65
C VAL A 104 -16.45 0.24 13.00
N LEU A 105 -16.03 -1.01 13.20
CA LEU A 105 -15.62 -1.59 14.47
C LEU A 105 -14.35 -0.95 15.01
N ILE A 106 -13.66 -0.20 14.15
CA ILE A 106 -12.36 0.38 14.38
C ILE A 106 -12.31 1.74 13.68
N ASP A 107 -12.30 2.79 14.49
CA ASP A 107 -11.85 4.12 14.08
C ASP A 107 -10.36 4.27 14.46
N SER A 108 -9.63 5.14 13.76
CA SER A 108 -8.26 5.50 14.13
C SER A 108 -8.29 6.78 14.96
N GLN A 109 -8.01 6.69 16.27
CA GLN A 109 -7.81 7.89 17.07
C GLN A 109 -6.34 8.29 17.07
N LEU A 110 -6.12 9.54 16.69
CA LEU A 110 -4.88 10.27 16.92
C LEU A 110 -4.87 10.77 18.37
N ASN A 111 -3.84 10.41 19.14
CA ASN A 111 -3.45 11.21 20.29
C ASN A 111 -1.96 11.59 20.19
N SER A 112 -1.58 12.76 20.70
CA SER A 112 -0.23 13.32 20.51
C SER A 112 0.89 12.58 21.27
N ALA A 113 0.55 11.75 22.24
CA ALA A 113 1.51 10.95 23.01
C ALA A 113 1.76 9.57 22.37
N ASP A 114 0.71 8.95 21.83
CA ASP A 114 0.74 7.58 21.32
C ASP A 114 0.81 7.50 19.79
N GLY A 115 0.44 8.54 19.05
CA GLY A 115 0.19 8.47 17.60
C GLY A 115 -1.16 7.81 17.29
N ASP A 116 -1.27 7.20 16.10
CA ASP A 116 -2.51 6.53 15.67
C ASP A 116 -2.64 5.13 16.26
N TYR A 117 -3.80 4.84 16.82
CA TYR A 117 -4.20 3.52 17.32
C TYR A 117 -5.70 3.30 17.07
N PHE A 118 -6.08 2.03 17.16
CA PHE A 118 -7.45 1.59 16.93
C PHE A 118 -8.33 1.78 18.17
N VAL A 119 -9.54 2.30 17.96
CA VAL A 119 -10.60 2.37 18.97
C VAL A 119 -11.89 1.78 18.43
N ALA A 120 -12.70 1.16 19.30
CA ALA A 120 -14.01 0.68 18.89
C ALA A 120 -15.01 1.83 18.62
N SER A 121 -16.04 1.56 17.81
CA SER A 121 -17.14 2.50 17.56
C SER A 121 -18.50 1.83 17.70
N GLY A 122 -19.45 2.52 18.34
CA GLY A 122 -20.81 2.03 18.55
C GLY A 122 -20.92 0.90 19.56
N GLU A 123 -21.96 0.08 19.38
CA GLU A 123 -22.18 -1.15 20.14
C GLU A 123 -21.44 -2.32 19.50
N VAL A 124 -20.67 -3.04 20.32
CA VAL A 124 -19.84 -4.17 19.89
C VAL A 124 -20.02 -5.35 20.84
N LEU A 125 -19.77 -6.57 20.35
CA LEU A 125 -19.75 -7.75 21.22
C LEU A 125 -18.43 -7.82 21.98
N VAL A 126 -18.52 -7.93 23.30
CA VAL A 126 -17.39 -8.04 24.23
C VAL A 126 -17.48 -9.36 24.97
N GLY A 127 -16.38 -10.12 25.03
CA GLY A 127 -16.34 -11.36 25.80
C GLY A 127 -16.16 -11.11 27.30
N MET A 128 -17.20 -11.34 28.09
CA MET A 128 -17.20 -11.06 29.54
C MET A 128 -17.33 -12.35 30.35
N PRO A 129 -16.70 -12.46 31.54
CA PRO A 129 -16.86 -13.62 32.40
C PRO A 129 -18.31 -13.76 32.88
N GLU A 130 -18.83 -14.98 32.82
CA GLU A 130 -20.15 -15.36 33.34
C GLU A 130 -20.10 -15.78 34.82
N ASP A 131 -18.93 -16.25 35.27
CA ASP A 131 -18.66 -16.72 36.63
C ASP A 131 -17.44 -16.01 37.26
N SER A 132 -17.35 -16.04 38.60
CA SER A 132 -16.23 -15.44 39.33
C SER A 132 -14.94 -16.26 39.29
N GLY A 133 -14.97 -17.48 38.78
CA GLY A 133 -13.80 -18.32 38.53
C GLY A 133 -13.08 -17.99 37.23
N ASN A 134 -13.71 -17.19 36.35
CA ASN A 134 -13.29 -16.95 34.98
C ASN A 134 -13.19 -18.26 34.16
N THR A 135 -14.12 -19.19 34.37
CA THR A 135 -14.17 -20.48 33.67
C THR A 135 -15.12 -20.50 32.46
N SER A 136 -16.12 -19.63 32.45
CA SER A 136 -17.09 -19.43 31.37
C SER A 136 -17.11 -17.96 30.95
N PHE A 137 -17.16 -17.69 29.64
CA PHE A 137 -17.26 -16.33 29.08
C PHE A 137 -18.38 -16.26 28.05
N VAL A 138 -19.16 -15.20 28.11
CA VAL A 138 -20.30 -14.95 27.21
C VAL A 138 -20.14 -13.65 26.44
N ALA A 139 -20.68 -13.61 25.22
CA ALA A 139 -20.73 -12.39 24.43
C ALA A 139 -21.77 -11.42 25.02
N GLN A 140 -21.36 -10.20 25.32
CA GLN A 140 -22.24 -9.12 25.77
C GLN A 140 -22.15 -7.94 24.81
N LEU A 141 -23.30 -7.44 24.35
CA LEU A 141 -23.35 -6.20 23.57
C LEU A 141 -23.10 -5.01 24.49
N GLN A 142 -22.08 -4.21 24.20
CA GLN A 142 -21.71 -3.03 24.98
C GLN A 142 -21.35 -1.87 24.05
N ASN A 143 -21.77 -0.66 24.39
CA ASN A 143 -21.24 0.54 23.72
C ASN A 143 -19.78 0.75 24.16
N ARG A 144 -18.86 0.68 23.19
CA ARG A 144 -17.41 0.86 23.39
C ARG A 144 -16.83 1.95 22.49
N THR A 145 -17.67 2.93 22.12
CA THR A 145 -17.25 4.07 21.29
C THR A 145 -16.04 4.79 21.90
N GLY A 146 -14.92 4.82 21.17
CA GLY A 146 -13.67 5.45 21.57
C GLY A 146 -12.81 4.66 22.55
N PHE A 147 -13.16 3.42 22.91
CA PHE A 147 -12.30 2.58 23.77
C PHE A 147 -11.16 1.96 22.95
N SER A 148 -9.93 2.10 23.46
CA SER A 148 -8.71 1.58 22.84
C SER A 148 -8.71 0.07 22.66
N LEU A 149 -8.21 -0.35 21.50
CA LEU A 149 -7.99 -1.75 21.16
C LEU A 149 -6.50 -2.11 21.28
N TYR A 150 -6.26 -3.35 21.70
CA TYR A 150 -4.94 -3.88 22.00
C TYR A 150 -4.70 -5.21 21.31
N THR A 151 -3.43 -5.53 21.07
CA THR A 151 -2.95 -6.88 20.76
C THR A 151 -2.06 -7.39 21.90
N PHE A 152 -1.94 -8.71 22.01
CA PHE A 152 -1.14 -9.38 23.03
C PHE A 152 0.09 -10.01 22.38
N ALA A 153 1.30 -9.63 22.81
CA ALA A 153 2.56 -10.10 22.22
C ALA A 153 2.83 -11.61 22.42
N ASN A 154 2.04 -12.29 23.26
CA ASN A 154 2.08 -13.74 23.42
C ASN A 154 1.13 -14.48 22.44
N ASP A 155 0.25 -13.78 21.72
CA ASP A 155 -0.62 -14.39 20.71
C ASP A 155 0.19 -14.71 19.44
N THR A 156 -0.27 -15.70 18.68
CA THR A 156 0.26 -15.99 17.35
C THR A 156 -0.80 -15.70 16.29
N ALA A 157 -0.39 -15.49 15.04
CA ALA A 157 -1.33 -15.17 13.96
C ALA A 157 -2.44 -16.24 13.88
N GLY A 158 -3.69 -15.82 14.02
CA GLY A 158 -4.85 -16.71 14.03
C GLY A 158 -5.23 -17.32 15.39
N VAL A 159 -4.45 -17.13 16.47
CA VAL A 159 -4.63 -17.85 17.74
C VAL A 159 -4.46 -16.94 18.97
N SER A 160 -5.51 -16.85 19.77
CA SER A 160 -5.51 -16.21 21.09
C SER A 160 -4.98 -17.15 22.18
N ASN A 161 -3.90 -16.77 22.85
CA ASN A 161 -3.37 -17.43 24.04
C ASN A 161 -3.93 -16.85 25.36
N CYS A 162 -4.72 -15.77 25.29
CA CYS A 162 -5.36 -15.16 26.45
C CYS A 162 -6.63 -15.91 26.88
N SER A 163 -6.60 -16.48 28.09
CA SER A 163 -7.69 -17.28 28.71
C SER A 163 -7.79 -17.05 30.22
N GLY A 164 -8.92 -17.44 30.83
CA GLY A 164 -9.15 -17.30 32.28
C GLY A 164 -8.98 -15.86 32.77
N THR A 165 -8.24 -15.65 33.86
CA THR A 165 -7.96 -14.31 34.41
C THR A 165 -7.29 -13.35 33.40
N CYS A 166 -6.59 -13.84 32.38
CA CYS A 166 -6.13 -12.99 31.28
C CYS A 166 -7.34 -12.37 30.57
N LEU A 167 -8.28 -13.21 30.12
CA LEU A 167 -9.43 -12.81 29.32
C LEU A 167 -10.44 -11.95 30.11
N ALA A 168 -10.51 -12.13 31.43
CA ALA A 168 -11.30 -11.28 32.31
C ALA A 168 -10.74 -9.85 32.44
N ASN A 169 -9.41 -9.70 32.43
CA ASN A 169 -8.75 -8.38 32.44
C ASN A 169 -8.64 -7.78 31.03
N TRP A 170 -8.70 -8.61 30.00
CA TRP A 170 -8.57 -8.25 28.59
C TRP A 170 -9.74 -8.80 27.78
N PRO A 171 -10.94 -8.20 27.88
CA PRO A 171 -12.12 -8.68 27.17
C PRO A 171 -11.91 -8.64 25.65
N PRO A 172 -12.16 -9.72 24.89
CA PRO A 172 -11.94 -9.77 23.45
C PRO A 172 -13.04 -8.99 22.71
N LEU A 173 -12.67 -8.37 21.59
CA LEU A 173 -13.62 -7.83 20.61
C LEU A 173 -14.17 -8.98 19.76
N LEU A 174 -15.39 -9.42 20.05
CA LEU A 174 -16.03 -10.56 19.40
C LEU A 174 -16.71 -10.16 18.09
N ALA A 175 -16.78 -11.13 17.17
CA ALA A 175 -17.51 -11.03 15.91
C ALA A 175 -18.83 -11.78 15.98
N ASN A 176 -19.83 -11.34 15.21
CA ASN A 176 -21.08 -12.07 15.04
C ASN A 176 -20.87 -13.30 14.15
N PRO A 177 -21.67 -14.38 14.29
CA PRO A 177 -21.60 -15.58 13.45
C PRO A 177 -21.77 -15.36 11.93
N GLY A 178 -22.25 -14.18 11.51
CA GLY A 178 -22.40 -13.80 10.10
C GLY A 178 -21.43 -12.72 9.61
N ASP A 179 -20.55 -12.20 10.48
CA ASP A 179 -19.61 -11.16 10.09
C ASP A 179 -18.60 -11.69 9.06
N GLN A 180 -18.20 -10.83 8.12
CA GLN A 180 -17.22 -11.16 7.09
C GLN A 180 -16.04 -10.19 7.19
N ALA A 181 -14.84 -10.73 7.30
CA ALA A 181 -13.62 -9.94 7.30
C ALA A 181 -13.04 -9.80 5.89
N SER A 182 -12.40 -8.66 5.62
CA SER A 182 -11.55 -8.44 4.47
C SER A 182 -10.18 -7.96 4.94
N ALA A 183 -9.12 -8.41 4.27
CA ALA A 183 -7.75 -8.02 4.61
C ALA A 183 -7.61 -6.48 4.63
N PRO A 184 -6.92 -5.89 5.63
CA PRO A 184 -6.05 -6.53 6.64
C PRO A 184 -6.78 -7.12 7.87
N TYR A 185 -8.11 -7.04 7.95
CA TYR A 185 -8.87 -7.67 9.03
C TYR A 185 -9.09 -9.16 8.79
N SER A 186 -9.31 -9.88 9.87
CA SER A 186 -9.56 -11.32 9.93
C SER A 186 -10.51 -11.62 11.10
N ILE A 187 -11.18 -12.77 11.04
CA ILE A 187 -11.95 -13.33 12.16
C ILE A 187 -11.32 -14.67 12.51
N ILE A 188 -11.09 -14.90 13.80
CA ILE A 188 -10.51 -16.14 14.32
C ILE A 188 -11.54 -16.87 15.19
N GLU A 189 -11.44 -18.20 15.28
CA GLU A 189 -12.12 -18.94 16.33
C GLU A 189 -11.31 -18.84 17.62
N ARG A 190 -11.98 -18.55 18.74
CA ARG A 190 -11.36 -18.46 20.07
C ARG A 190 -12.12 -19.29 21.10
N SER A 191 -11.41 -19.84 22.09
CA SER A 191 -12.05 -20.48 23.24
C SER A 191 -12.63 -19.43 24.20
N MET A 192 -13.83 -19.70 24.70
CA MET A 192 -14.53 -18.94 25.76
C MET A 192 -14.68 -19.78 27.04
N GLY A 193 -13.78 -20.75 27.25
CA GLY A 193 -13.86 -21.68 28.37
C GLY A 193 -15.02 -22.67 28.22
N THR A 194 -15.81 -22.87 29.27
CA THR A 194 -16.92 -23.84 29.26
C THR A 194 -18.10 -23.43 28.39
N ALA A 195 -18.18 -22.17 27.95
CA ALA A 195 -19.20 -21.69 27.02
C ALA A 195 -19.00 -22.18 25.56
N GLY A 196 -17.84 -22.78 25.24
CA GLY A 196 -17.49 -23.23 23.89
C GLY A 196 -16.67 -22.20 23.09
N PRO A 197 -16.61 -22.32 21.76
CA PRO A 197 -15.92 -21.35 20.92
C PRO A 197 -16.77 -20.10 20.61
N ALA A 198 -16.11 -18.98 20.34
CA ALA A 198 -16.69 -17.77 19.75
C ALA A 198 -15.79 -17.22 18.65
N LEU A 199 -16.32 -16.30 17.85
CA LEU A 199 -15.54 -15.59 16.84
C LEU A 199 -14.95 -14.30 17.42
N GLN A 200 -13.69 -13.99 17.11
CA GLN A 200 -13.00 -12.76 17.54
C GLN A 200 -12.41 -12.02 16.35
N TRP A 201 -12.51 -10.69 16.37
CA TRP A 201 -11.87 -9.82 15.39
C TRP A 201 -10.35 -9.76 15.60
N ALA A 202 -9.62 -9.80 14.50
CA ALA A 202 -8.17 -9.76 14.47
C ALA A 202 -7.66 -8.84 13.34
N TYR A 203 -6.57 -8.10 13.59
CA TYR A 203 -5.90 -7.26 12.60
C TYR A 203 -4.54 -7.86 12.23
N GLN A 204 -4.29 -8.07 10.93
CA GLN A 204 -3.09 -8.79 10.44
C GLN A 204 -2.88 -10.14 11.17
N GLY A 205 -3.98 -10.83 11.48
CA GLY A 205 -3.98 -12.08 12.25
C GLY A 205 -3.79 -11.95 13.77
N GLN A 206 -3.47 -10.77 14.31
CA GLN A 206 -3.38 -10.54 15.75
C GLN A 206 -4.77 -10.32 16.37
N PRO A 207 -5.19 -11.06 17.41
CA PRO A 207 -6.50 -10.90 18.03
C PRO A 207 -6.63 -9.54 18.74
N LEU A 208 -7.83 -8.95 18.69
CA LEU A 208 -8.11 -7.63 19.26
C LEU A 208 -8.85 -7.71 20.60
N TYR A 209 -8.41 -6.90 21.57
CA TYR A 209 -8.93 -6.88 22.93
C TYR A 209 -9.16 -5.45 23.43
N PHE A 210 -10.06 -5.31 24.38
CA PHE A 210 -10.17 -4.16 25.28
C PHE A 210 -9.33 -4.39 26.53
N PHE A 211 -9.06 -3.33 27.29
CA PHE A 211 -8.53 -3.44 28.65
C PHE A 211 -9.60 -3.07 29.69
N ILE A 212 -9.75 -3.88 30.75
CA ILE A 212 -10.75 -3.61 31.81
C ILE A 212 -10.43 -2.34 32.62
N GLY A 213 -9.16 -1.92 32.65
CA GLY A 213 -8.71 -0.71 33.34
C GLY A 213 -8.93 0.58 32.55
N ASP A 214 -9.18 0.50 31.24
CA ASP A 214 -9.65 1.64 30.45
C ASP A 214 -11.18 1.73 30.64
N THR A 215 -11.60 2.74 31.39
CA THR A 215 -12.99 3.00 31.79
C THR A 215 -13.65 4.12 30.98
N ASN A 216 -12.84 4.96 30.32
CA ASN A 216 -13.29 6.06 29.47
C ASN A 216 -12.72 5.94 28.05
N ALA A 217 -13.40 6.55 27.08
CA ALA A 217 -12.92 6.68 25.72
C ALA A 217 -11.58 7.44 25.67
N GLY A 218 -10.65 7.00 24.83
CA GLY A 218 -9.31 7.57 24.65
C GLY A 218 -8.30 7.19 25.75
N GLU A 219 -8.68 6.43 26.78
CA GLU A 219 -7.72 5.88 27.74
C GLU A 219 -6.87 4.79 27.09
N THR A 220 -5.55 4.89 27.25
CA THR A 220 -4.58 3.94 26.70
C THR A 220 -3.73 3.28 27.81
N THR A 221 -4.32 3.07 28.99
CA THR A 221 -3.59 2.63 30.20
C THR A 221 -3.08 1.20 30.09
N GLY A 222 -3.75 0.35 29.30
CA GLY A 222 -3.35 -1.02 29.04
C GLY A 222 -1.94 -1.16 28.46
N LYS A 223 -1.43 -0.16 27.72
CA LYS A 223 -0.07 -0.17 27.14
C LYS A 223 1.05 -0.19 28.19
N ALA A 224 0.73 0.10 29.45
CA ALA A 224 1.68 0.04 30.57
C ALA A 224 1.81 -1.39 31.15
N ILE A 225 0.94 -2.32 30.73
CA ILE A 225 0.98 -3.71 31.18
C ILE A 225 1.94 -4.50 30.26
N PRO A 226 2.89 -5.28 30.82
CA PRO A 226 3.84 -6.05 30.02
C PRO A 226 3.16 -6.94 28.98
N ASN A 227 3.74 -6.98 27.78
CA ASN A 227 3.29 -7.73 26.60
C ASN A 227 1.97 -7.24 25.97
N TRP A 228 1.35 -6.17 26.46
CA TRP A 228 0.15 -5.57 25.85
C TRP A 228 0.48 -4.30 25.09
N LEU A 229 -0.03 -4.23 23.86
CA LEU A 229 0.36 -3.26 22.86
C LEU A 229 -0.89 -2.61 22.28
N LEU A 230 -0.88 -1.29 22.07
CA LEU A 230 -1.95 -0.65 21.31
C LEU A 230 -2.01 -1.28 19.91
N ALA A 231 -3.20 -1.69 19.49
CA ALA A 231 -3.44 -2.14 18.12
C ALA A 231 -3.40 -0.92 17.18
N ARG A 232 -2.68 -1.02 16.07
CA ARG A 232 -2.36 0.14 15.21
C ARG A 232 -2.57 -0.17 13.73
N PRO A 233 -2.99 0.82 12.93
CA PRO A 233 -2.97 0.69 11.48
C PRO A 233 -1.53 0.60 10.96
N MET A 234 -1.37 -0.05 9.81
CA MET A 234 -0.16 0.05 9.01
C MET A 234 0.09 1.52 8.63
N PRO A 235 1.28 2.10 8.91
CA PRO A 235 1.53 3.53 8.69
C PRO A 235 1.83 3.88 7.22
N THR A 236 1.43 3.04 6.28
CA THR A 236 1.71 3.14 4.85
C THR A 236 0.47 2.83 4.02
N ARG A 237 0.31 3.52 2.88
CA ARG A 237 -0.64 3.18 1.83
C ARG A 237 0.02 3.30 0.46
N ILE A 238 -0.53 2.60 -0.53
CA ILE A 238 -0.19 2.84 -1.94
C ILE A 238 -0.96 4.07 -2.43
N VAL A 239 -0.29 4.97 -3.13
CA VAL A 239 -0.89 6.12 -3.82
C VAL A 239 -0.47 6.11 -5.29
N ALA A 240 -1.41 6.38 -6.18
CA ALA A 240 -1.14 6.53 -7.61
C ALA A 240 -0.56 7.92 -7.92
N ASN A 241 0.36 8.00 -8.88
CA ASN A 241 0.94 9.24 -9.37
C ASN A 241 1.07 9.16 -10.90
N ALA A 242 0.71 10.22 -11.62
CA ALA A 242 0.64 10.19 -13.09
C ALA A 242 2.02 10.13 -13.78
N THR A 243 3.08 10.62 -13.13
CA THR A 243 4.44 10.67 -13.67
C THR A 243 5.27 9.50 -13.15
N LEU A 244 5.26 9.29 -11.85
CA LEU A 244 6.05 8.26 -11.19
C LEU A 244 5.29 6.95 -11.03
N GLY A 245 3.99 6.87 -11.25
CA GLY A 245 3.22 5.66 -10.97
C GLY A 245 3.04 5.37 -9.48
N SER A 246 2.37 4.25 -9.18
CA SER A 246 2.06 3.81 -7.83
C SER A 246 3.31 3.63 -6.96
N HIS A 247 3.27 4.24 -5.78
CA HIS A 247 4.33 4.20 -4.77
C HIS A 247 3.74 4.31 -3.36
N LEU A 248 4.55 4.07 -2.33
CA LEU A 248 4.13 4.20 -0.94
C LEU A 248 4.13 5.66 -0.48
N ALA A 249 3.07 6.03 0.23
CA ALA A 249 3.01 7.21 1.07
C ALA A 249 2.62 6.81 2.49
N ALA A 250 2.96 7.63 3.47
CA ALA A 250 2.55 7.42 4.85
C ALA A 250 1.03 7.56 5.02
N ALA A 251 0.48 6.86 6.01
CA ALA A 251 -0.93 6.96 6.42
C ALA A 251 -0.99 7.51 7.85
N GLY A 252 -1.81 8.54 8.05
CA GLY A 252 -2.05 9.14 9.37
C GLY A 252 -0.82 9.76 10.05
N SER A 253 -0.79 9.68 11.38
CA SER A 253 0.37 10.01 12.20
C SER A 253 1.33 8.85 12.31
N VAL A 254 2.62 9.16 12.16
CA VAL A 254 3.71 8.19 12.16
C VAL A 254 4.76 8.55 13.19
N LYS A 255 5.48 7.55 13.69
CA LYS A 255 6.74 7.75 14.39
C LYS A 255 7.85 7.93 13.36
N LEU A 256 8.68 8.96 13.52
CA LEU A 256 9.85 9.21 12.67
C LEU A 256 11.10 9.43 13.50
N ALA A 257 12.29 9.17 12.94
CA ALA A 257 13.58 9.46 13.59
C ALA A 257 14.36 10.56 12.86
N VAL A 258 14.94 11.47 13.65
CA VAL A 258 15.80 12.57 13.21
C VAL A 258 17.00 12.72 14.17
N PRO A 259 18.11 13.34 13.76
CA PRO A 259 19.23 13.60 14.65
C PRO A 259 18.96 14.86 15.47
N VAL A 260 19.03 14.75 16.80
CA VAL A 260 18.96 15.87 17.75
C VAL A 260 20.23 15.82 18.58
N ASP A 261 21.02 16.91 18.54
CA ASP A 261 22.35 17.02 19.17
C ASP A 261 23.31 15.86 18.83
N GLY A 262 23.20 15.34 17.61
CA GLY A 262 24.00 14.21 17.11
C GLY A 262 23.49 12.81 17.50
N VAL A 263 22.42 12.73 18.29
CA VAL A 263 21.78 11.47 18.72
C VAL A 263 20.50 11.24 17.92
N GLU A 264 20.25 10.02 17.47
CA GLU A 264 18.97 9.65 16.85
C GLU A 264 17.85 9.70 17.89
N GLN A 265 16.84 10.55 17.67
CA GLN A 265 15.66 10.66 18.53
C GLN A 265 14.39 10.46 17.70
N THR A 266 13.39 9.82 18.30
CA THR A 266 12.10 9.54 17.65
C THR A 266 11.01 10.48 18.11
N SER A 267 10.17 10.95 17.19
CA SER A 267 8.98 11.76 17.48
C SER A 267 7.78 11.31 16.65
N THR A 268 6.57 11.55 17.14
CA THR A 268 5.32 11.35 16.39
C THR A 268 5.03 12.61 15.57
N ALA A 269 4.65 12.47 14.30
CA ALA A 269 4.21 13.58 13.47
C ALA A 269 3.12 13.17 12.46
N GLU A 270 2.21 14.11 12.18
CA GLU A 270 1.29 13.99 11.05
C GLU A 270 2.05 13.94 9.73
N ARG A 271 1.89 12.83 9.00
CA ARG A 271 2.54 12.57 7.70
C ARG A 271 1.58 11.94 6.70
N ASN A 272 0.28 12.00 6.94
CA ASN A 272 -0.74 11.43 6.08
C ASN A 272 -0.59 11.89 4.61
N GLY A 273 -0.18 10.97 3.73
CA GLY A 273 0.02 11.21 2.29
C GLY A 273 1.40 11.77 1.90
N PHE A 274 2.35 11.89 2.81
CA PHE A 274 3.75 12.20 2.45
C PHE A 274 4.40 10.98 1.80
N THR A 275 5.08 11.19 0.68
CA THR A 275 5.78 10.12 -0.05
C THR A 275 6.88 9.49 0.79
N LEU A 276 7.01 8.16 0.66
CA LEU A 276 8.07 7.37 1.27
C LEU A 276 9.11 7.00 0.22
N TYR A 277 10.36 6.88 0.66
CA TYR A 277 11.53 6.66 -0.17
C TYR A 277 12.38 5.50 0.34
N THR A 278 13.15 4.92 -0.56
CA THR A 278 14.24 3.97 -0.31
C THR A 278 15.57 4.57 -0.77
N PHE A 279 16.66 4.13 -0.14
CA PHE A 279 18.02 4.59 -0.41
C PHE A 279 18.83 3.47 -1.07
N ASP A 280 19.40 3.70 -2.26
CA ASP A 280 20.16 2.68 -3.01
C ASP A 280 21.50 2.32 -2.34
N ASN A 281 22.00 3.15 -1.44
CA ASN A 281 23.16 2.82 -0.61
C ASN A 281 22.80 1.91 0.57
N ASP A 282 21.52 1.72 0.91
CA ASP A 282 21.10 0.73 1.91
C ASP A 282 21.20 -0.69 1.33
N THR A 283 21.20 -1.69 2.21
CA THR A 283 21.05 -3.09 1.78
C THR A 283 19.91 -3.73 2.55
N ALA A 284 19.32 -4.81 2.03
CA ALA A 284 18.18 -5.45 2.68
C ALA A 284 18.54 -5.87 4.13
N GLY A 285 17.85 -5.29 5.11
CA GLY A 285 18.15 -5.49 6.54
C GLY A 285 19.06 -4.45 7.18
N VAL A 286 19.62 -3.48 6.45
CA VAL A 286 20.62 -2.52 6.95
C VAL A 286 20.41 -1.11 6.39
N SER A 287 20.26 -0.15 7.30
CA SER A 287 20.27 1.29 7.00
C SER A 287 21.69 1.87 7.12
N ASN A 288 22.15 2.54 6.07
CA ASN A 288 23.36 3.36 6.03
C ASN A 288 23.06 4.85 6.23
N CYS A 289 21.78 5.25 6.31
CA CYS A 289 21.39 6.63 6.58
C CYS A 289 21.45 6.95 8.09
N SER A 290 22.46 7.73 8.48
CA SER A 290 22.69 8.20 9.87
C SER A 290 23.18 9.66 9.89
N GLY A 291 23.19 10.29 11.08
CA GLY A 291 23.67 11.67 11.24
C GLY A 291 22.94 12.65 10.31
N THR A 292 23.69 13.48 9.57
CA THR A 292 23.13 14.47 8.63
C THR A 292 22.30 13.87 7.49
N CYS A 293 22.41 12.57 7.21
CA CYS A 293 21.48 11.89 6.30
C CYS A 293 20.05 11.96 6.85
N LEU A 294 19.84 11.59 8.12
CA LEU A 294 18.52 11.62 8.78
C LEU A 294 17.93 13.03 8.94
N THR A 295 18.74 14.09 8.88
CA THR A 295 18.24 15.48 8.81
C THR A 295 17.46 15.73 7.52
N ASN A 296 17.93 15.17 6.41
CA ASN A 296 17.32 15.31 5.09
C ASN A 296 16.32 14.17 4.80
N TRP A 297 16.54 13.01 5.40
CA TRP A 297 15.79 11.78 5.18
C TRP A 297 15.33 11.14 6.50
N PRO A 298 14.32 11.72 7.18
CA PRO A 298 13.83 11.16 8.43
C PRO A 298 13.33 9.72 8.25
N ALA A 299 13.78 8.79 9.09
CA ALA A 299 13.40 7.38 8.98
C ALA A 299 11.94 7.16 9.42
N LEU A 300 11.17 6.33 8.72
CA LEU A 300 9.84 5.89 9.16
C LEU A 300 9.99 4.79 10.22
N MET A 301 9.74 5.13 11.47
CA MET A 301 9.97 4.24 12.61
C MET A 301 8.75 3.40 12.94
N ALA A 302 8.98 2.20 13.45
CA ALA A 302 7.95 1.35 13.99
C ALA A 302 7.70 1.66 15.48
N HIS A 303 6.46 1.44 15.90
CA HIS A 303 6.11 1.41 17.32
C HIS A 303 6.55 0.07 17.92
N ALA A 304 6.69 0.01 19.25
CA ALA A 304 7.02 -1.23 19.95
C ALA A 304 5.98 -2.31 19.62
N GLY A 305 6.47 -3.52 19.32
CA GLY A 305 5.61 -4.66 18.98
C GLY A 305 4.84 -4.56 17.67
N ALA A 306 5.22 -3.63 16.77
CA ALA A 306 4.76 -3.69 15.39
C ALA A 306 5.09 -5.06 14.77
N VAL A 307 4.14 -5.60 14.00
CA VAL A 307 4.33 -6.83 13.22
C VAL A 307 4.36 -6.46 11.75
N ALA A 308 5.43 -6.85 11.05
CA ALA A 308 5.50 -6.74 9.61
C ALA A 308 5.03 -8.05 8.96
N THR A 309 3.90 -7.99 8.27
CA THR A 309 3.60 -8.95 7.20
C THR A 309 4.35 -8.52 5.95
N ALA A 310 4.77 -9.48 5.12
CA ALA A 310 5.31 -9.13 3.80
C ALA A 310 4.29 -8.27 2.99
N PRO A 311 4.74 -7.45 2.01
CA PRO A 311 6.14 -7.23 1.61
C PRO A 311 6.91 -6.33 2.61
N TYR A 312 6.27 -5.91 3.71
CA TYR A 312 6.93 -5.14 4.75
C TYR A 312 7.85 -6.00 5.61
N SER A 313 8.78 -5.32 6.27
CA SER A 313 9.79 -5.89 7.15
C SER A 313 10.18 -4.84 8.19
N LEU A 314 10.85 -5.26 9.26
CA LEU A 314 11.40 -4.35 10.27
C LEU A 314 12.92 -4.45 10.28
N VAL A 315 13.59 -3.31 10.20
CA VAL A 315 15.05 -3.19 10.23
C VAL A 315 15.47 -2.58 11.57
N GLN A 316 16.36 -3.25 12.30
CA GLN A 316 16.89 -2.68 13.54
C GLN A 316 17.95 -1.62 13.22
N ARG A 317 17.76 -0.42 13.74
CA ARG A 317 18.73 0.68 13.62
C ARG A 317 19.80 0.59 14.71
N ALA A 318 20.89 1.34 14.56
CA ALA A 318 21.98 1.39 15.54
C ALA A 318 21.55 1.92 16.93
N SER A 319 20.42 2.62 17.00
CA SER A 319 19.73 3.05 18.23
C SER A 319 19.05 1.90 18.99
N GLY A 320 18.91 0.71 18.37
CA GLY A 320 18.12 -0.41 18.87
C GLY A 320 16.64 -0.36 18.47
N GLU A 321 16.15 0.79 18.02
CA GLU A 321 14.80 1.01 17.53
C GLU A 321 14.56 0.32 16.17
N MET A 322 13.31 -0.06 15.90
CA MET A 322 12.92 -0.69 14.63
C MET A 322 12.41 0.35 13.62
N GLN A 323 12.88 0.27 12.39
CA GLN A 323 12.42 1.05 11.23
C GLN A 323 11.55 0.18 10.33
N TRP A 324 10.49 0.77 9.75
CA TRP A 324 9.74 0.10 8.70
C TRP A 324 10.57 0.01 7.42
N ALA A 325 10.51 -1.15 6.78
CA ALA A 325 11.23 -1.43 5.55
C ALA A 325 10.31 -2.17 4.56
N LEU A 326 10.52 -1.95 3.27
CA LEU A 326 9.83 -2.65 2.20
C LEU A 326 10.82 -3.60 1.51
N ASN A 327 10.50 -4.89 1.47
CA ASN A 327 11.40 -5.94 0.95
C ASN A 327 12.82 -5.88 1.56
N GLY A 328 12.91 -5.53 2.84
CA GLY A 328 14.17 -5.31 3.57
C GLY A 328 14.79 -3.93 3.38
N MET A 329 14.36 -3.13 2.41
CA MET A 329 14.88 -1.78 2.15
C MET A 329 14.23 -0.76 3.11
N PRO A 330 15.00 -0.04 3.95
CA PRO A 330 14.45 0.89 4.94
C PRO A 330 13.65 2.04 4.29
N LEU A 331 12.54 2.44 4.92
CA LEU A 331 11.65 3.50 4.43
C LEU A 331 11.94 4.85 5.11
N TYR A 332 11.96 5.91 4.32
CA TYR A 332 12.27 7.28 4.76
C TYR A 332 11.26 8.29 4.23
N PHE A 333 11.15 9.42 4.92
CA PHE A 333 10.58 10.67 4.40
C PHE A 333 11.66 11.50 3.72
N PHE A 334 11.27 12.50 2.93
CA PHE A 334 12.18 13.55 2.47
C PHE A 334 11.84 14.88 3.16
N ALA A 335 12.83 15.58 3.72
CA ALA A 335 12.63 16.85 4.42
C ALA A 335 12.25 18.02 3.49
N GLY A 336 12.49 17.90 2.18
CA GLY A 336 12.03 18.84 1.16
C GLY A 336 10.61 18.58 0.65
N ASP A 337 9.96 17.48 1.09
CA ASP A 337 8.51 17.32 0.94
C ASP A 337 7.82 18.02 2.13
N THR A 338 7.11 19.11 1.81
CA THR A 338 6.41 19.98 2.77
C THR A 338 4.90 19.72 2.81
N GLN A 339 4.38 18.99 1.82
CA GLN A 339 2.97 18.70 1.62
C GLN A 339 2.79 17.26 1.12
N ALA A 340 1.64 16.66 1.43
CA ALA A 340 1.25 15.35 0.92
C ALA A 340 1.26 15.30 -0.62
N GLY A 341 1.69 14.17 -1.19
CA GLY A 341 1.80 13.95 -2.64
C GLY A 341 2.96 14.66 -3.32
N GLN A 342 3.78 15.45 -2.62
CA GLN A 342 5.07 15.90 -3.14
C GLN A 342 6.03 14.71 -3.25
N THR A 343 6.81 14.69 -4.33
CA THR A 343 7.78 13.64 -4.66
C THR A 343 9.16 14.25 -4.89
N ASN A 344 9.49 15.33 -4.18
CA ASN A 344 10.65 16.18 -4.44
C ASN A 344 11.99 15.46 -4.15
N GLY A 345 11.95 14.34 -3.44
CA GLY A 345 13.10 13.49 -3.15
C GLY A 345 13.50 12.55 -4.29
N GLU A 346 12.65 12.39 -5.31
CA GLU A 346 12.90 11.44 -6.41
C GLU A 346 14.20 11.78 -7.16
N ALA A 347 15.04 10.75 -7.35
CA ALA A 347 16.34 10.81 -8.02
C ALA A 347 17.35 11.81 -7.42
N ILE A 348 17.15 12.32 -6.21
CA ILE A 348 18.19 13.12 -5.52
C ILE A 348 19.45 12.26 -5.37
N GLY A 349 20.59 12.81 -5.79
CA GLY A 349 21.89 12.12 -5.74
C GLY A 349 22.00 10.89 -6.64
N ASN A 350 21.00 10.61 -7.50
CA ASN A 350 20.83 9.35 -8.24
C ASN A 350 20.78 8.10 -7.34
N ASN A 351 20.39 8.24 -6.07
CA ASN A 351 20.33 7.13 -5.11
C ASN A 351 19.15 7.18 -4.14
N TRP A 352 18.24 8.14 -4.28
CA TRP A 352 16.98 8.19 -3.56
C TRP A 352 15.81 8.03 -4.51
N PHE A 353 14.92 7.08 -4.23
CA PHE A 353 13.79 6.76 -5.10
C PHE A 353 12.52 6.55 -4.29
N VAL A 354 11.38 6.92 -4.84
CA VAL A 354 10.06 6.64 -4.22
C VAL A 354 9.92 5.15 -3.97
N ALA A 355 9.47 4.79 -2.77
CA ALA A 355 9.36 3.39 -2.36
C ALA A 355 8.25 2.69 -3.14
N ARG A 356 8.61 1.69 -3.94
CA ARG A 356 7.69 0.91 -4.79
C ARG A 356 7.58 -0.51 -4.29
N THR A 357 6.38 -1.05 -4.34
CA THR A 357 6.11 -2.47 -4.14
C THR A 357 6.17 -3.20 -5.49
N PRO A 358 7.32 -3.72 -5.97
CA PRO A 358 7.27 -4.87 -6.86
C PRO A 358 6.58 -5.99 -6.06
N PRO A 359 5.65 -6.75 -6.65
CA PRO A 359 4.83 -7.69 -5.91
C PRO A 359 5.58 -9.01 -5.73
N VAL A 360 6.73 -8.93 -5.07
CA VAL A 360 7.73 -9.98 -4.90
C VAL A 360 8.35 -9.89 -3.52
N ALA A 361 8.53 -11.02 -2.84
CA ALA A 361 9.26 -11.16 -1.59
C ALA A 361 10.33 -12.27 -1.69
N VAL A 362 11.26 -12.31 -0.73
CA VAL A 362 12.26 -13.38 -0.62
C VAL A 362 11.79 -14.42 0.40
N ASN A 363 11.63 -15.67 -0.03
CA ASN A 363 11.30 -16.81 0.83
C ASN A 363 12.55 -17.68 1.10
N ASN A 364 12.70 -18.18 2.33
CA ASN A 364 13.74 -19.13 2.71
C ASN A 364 13.21 -20.57 2.60
N HIS A 365 13.18 -21.13 1.40
CA HIS A 365 12.60 -22.45 1.17
C HIS A 365 13.47 -23.58 1.78
N PRO A 366 12.89 -24.55 2.53
CA PRO A 366 13.65 -25.55 3.32
C PRO A 366 14.71 -26.35 2.56
N THR A 367 14.50 -26.59 1.26
CA THR A 367 15.44 -27.36 0.41
C THR A 367 16.03 -26.57 -0.76
N LYS A 368 15.58 -25.33 -0.99
CA LYS A 368 16.00 -24.50 -2.13
C LYS A 368 16.66 -23.19 -1.71
N ASN A 369 16.79 -22.93 -0.39
CA ASN A 369 17.31 -21.68 0.18
C ASN A 369 16.50 -20.45 -0.31
N ARG A 370 17.16 -19.30 -0.43
CA ARG A 370 16.53 -18.03 -0.87
C ARG A 370 16.02 -18.15 -2.31
N LEU A 371 14.72 -17.93 -2.48
CA LEU A 371 14.04 -17.78 -3.78
C LEU A 371 13.07 -16.61 -3.74
N LEU A 372 12.60 -16.17 -4.91
CA LEU A 372 11.57 -15.15 -5.05
C LEU A 372 10.17 -15.78 -5.07
N VAL A 373 9.25 -15.22 -4.29
CA VAL A 373 7.81 -15.54 -4.33
C VAL A 373 7.02 -14.30 -4.71
N ALA A 374 5.87 -14.49 -5.36
CA ALA A 374 4.92 -13.41 -5.57
C ALA A 374 4.33 -12.96 -4.23
N HIS A 375 4.19 -11.66 -4.00
CA HIS A 375 3.72 -11.15 -2.72
C HIS A 375 3.07 -9.76 -2.84
N GLY A 376 2.19 -9.39 -1.91
CA GLY A 376 1.60 -8.05 -1.87
C GLY A 376 0.55 -7.83 -2.96
N ASN A 377 0.56 -6.69 -3.65
CA ASN A 377 -0.48 -6.37 -4.63
C ASN A 377 -0.19 -6.97 -6.02
N ILE A 378 -0.48 -8.27 -6.17
CA ILE A 378 -0.49 -8.95 -7.48
C ILE A 378 -1.81 -8.74 -8.23
N ILE A 379 -1.72 -8.68 -9.56
CA ILE A 379 -2.86 -8.50 -10.45
C ILE A 379 -2.90 -9.58 -11.54
N THR A 380 -4.11 -9.81 -12.05
CA THR A 380 -4.38 -10.56 -13.28
C THR A 380 -4.03 -9.75 -14.54
N ALA A 381 -4.02 -10.40 -15.70
CA ALA A 381 -3.91 -9.74 -17.01
C ALA A 381 -4.94 -8.62 -17.23
N ALA A 382 -6.11 -8.69 -16.59
CA ALA A 382 -7.18 -7.70 -16.67
C ALA A 382 -7.06 -6.56 -15.64
N GLY A 383 -5.98 -6.52 -14.83
CA GLY A 383 -5.76 -5.50 -13.81
C GLY A 383 -6.53 -5.72 -12.49
N ALA A 384 -7.37 -6.75 -12.39
CA ALA A 384 -8.02 -7.12 -11.13
C ALA A 384 -7.01 -7.80 -10.18
N ALA A 385 -7.11 -7.54 -8.87
CA ALA A 385 -6.25 -8.14 -7.85
C ALA A 385 -6.35 -9.67 -7.84
N ASP A 386 -5.23 -10.36 -7.63
CA ASP A 386 -5.11 -11.82 -7.70
C ASP A 386 -4.57 -12.43 -6.40
N ASN A 387 -5.32 -12.33 -5.31
CA ASN A 387 -4.90 -12.89 -4.01
C ASN A 387 -4.70 -14.42 -4.03
N SER A 388 -5.08 -15.13 -5.11
CA SER A 388 -4.99 -16.60 -5.20
C SER A 388 -3.56 -17.11 -5.36
N ARG A 389 -2.63 -16.28 -5.85
CA ARG A 389 -1.22 -16.64 -6.07
C ARG A 389 -0.23 -15.96 -5.12
N LEU A 390 -0.70 -15.49 -3.96
CA LEU A 390 0.18 -14.95 -2.92
C LEU A 390 1.11 -16.04 -2.38
N ASP A 391 2.38 -15.72 -2.22
CA ASP A 391 3.46 -16.58 -1.73
C ASP A 391 3.80 -17.80 -2.62
N PHE A 392 3.34 -17.81 -3.88
CA PHE A 392 3.75 -18.79 -4.89
C PHE A 392 5.16 -18.49 -5.42
N THR A 393 5.94 -19.53 -5.70
CA THR A 393 7.28 -19.44 -6.28
C THR A 393 7.25 -18.77 -7.65
N LEU A 394 8.23 -17.92 -7.90
CA LEU A 394 8.44 -17.27 -9.20
C LEU A 394 9.59 -17.92 -9.96
N TYR A 395 9.46 -17.93 -11.28
CA TYR A 395 10.38 -18.55 -12.23
C TYR A 395 10.80 -17.57 -13.32
N THR A 396 11.98 -17.82 -13.89
CA THR A 396 12.50 -17.20 -15.11
C THR A 396 12.59 -18.25 -16.22
N PHE A 397 12.45 -17.80 -17.47
CA PHE A 397 12.52 -18.66 -18.66
C PHE A 397 13.83 -18.41 -19.41
N ASP A 398 14.58 -19.46 -19.74
CA ASP A 398 15.94 -19.33 -20.28
C ASP A 398 15.95 -18.90 -21.77
N ASP A 399 14.84 -19.05 -22.50
CA ASP A 399 14.63 -18.49 -23.85
C ASP A 399 14.28 -16.98 -23.82
N ASP A 400 13.91 -16.42 -22.66
CA ASP A 400 13.67 -14.98 -22.53
C ASP A 400 14.99 -14.21 -22.43
N THR A 401 14.99 -12.98 -22.93
CA THR A 401 16.16 -12.08 -22.83
C THR A 401 15.82 -10.84 -22.01
N PRO A 402 16.80 -10.12 -21.44
CA PRO A 402 16.53 -8.95 -20.61
C PRO A 402 15.63 -7.93 -21.32
N GLY A 403 14.42 -7.72 -20.78
CA GLY A 403 13.41 -6.83 -21.35
C GLY A 403 12.42 -7.46 -22.34
N VAL A 404 12.59 -8.72 -22.75
CA VAL A 404 11.81 -9.36 -23.83
C VAL A 404 11.36 -10.78 -23.46
N THR A 405 10.05 -10.98 -23.42
CA THR A 405 9.38 -12.29 -23.31
C THR A 405 9.24 -12.96 -24.67
N THR A 406 9.47 -14.27 -24.71
CA THR A 406 9.12 -15.21 -25.80
C THR A 406 7.91 -16.08 -25.43
N CYS A 407 7.60 -16.19 -24.13
CA CYS A 407 6.50 -17.02 -23.63
C CYS A 407 5.12 -16.42 -23.92
N PHE A 408 4.45 -16.89 -24.98
CA PHE A 408 3.09 -16.50 -25.37
C PHE A 408 2.19 -17.72 -25.61
N GLY A 409 0.87 -17.50 -25.72
CA GLY A 409 -0.10 -18.54 -26.06
C GLY A 409 -0.09 -19.72 -25.09
N ALA A 410 0.19 -20.92 -25.60
CA ALA A 410 0.25 -22.14 -24.79
C ALA A 410 1.35 -22.09 -23.71
N CYS A 411 2.45 -21.36 -23.94
CA CYS A 411 3.48 -21.15 -22.91
C CYS A 411 2.88 -20.37 -21.73
N LEU A 412 2.27 -19.21 -22.01
CA LEU A 412 1.65 -18.35 -20.99
C LEU A 412 0.48 -19.02 -20.25
N ALA A 413 -0.17 -20.02 -20.85
CA ALA A 413 -1.21 -20.81 -20.19
C ALA A 413 -0.65 -21.81 -19.16
N ALA A 414 0.57 -22.34 -19.38
CA ALA A 414 1.28 -23.17 -18.41
C ALA A 414 2.11 -22.35 -17.41
N TRP A 415 2.56 -21.17 -17.84
CA TRP A 415 3.42 -20.25 -17.11
C TRP A 415 2.79 -18.85 -17.04
N PRO A 416 1.80 -18.61 -16.18
CA PRO A 416 1.16 -17.30 -16.07
C PRO A 416 2.17 -16.20 -15.71
N ALA A 417 2.12 -15.05 -16.39
CA ALA A 417 3.02 -13.94 -16.09
C ALA A 417 2.69 -13.26 -14.75
N LEU A 418 3.72 -12.76 -14.05
CA LEU A 418 3.57 -11.82 -12.94
C LEU A 418 3.26 -10.43 -13.51
N TYR A 419 1.98 -10.16 -13.78
CA TYR A 419 1.54 -8.90 -14.38
C TYR A 419 1.88 -7.68 -13.51
N ALA A 420 2.26 -6.60 -14.19
CA ALA A 420 2.57 -5.31 -13.58
C ALA A 420 1.44 -4.30 -13.90
N PRO A 421 1.03 -3.46 -12.93
CA PRO A 421 0.08 -2.38 -13.18
C PRO A 421 0.47 -1.49 -14.36
N ALA A 422 -0.51 -0.87 -15.03
CA ALA A 422 -0.27 0.00 -16.19
C ALA A 422 0.69 1.16 -15.86
N ASP A 423 0.63 1.67 -14.62
CA ASP A 423 1.46 2.73 -14.07
C ASP A 423 2.75 2.22 -13.39
N ALA A 424 3.04 0.92 -13.41
CA ALA A 424 4.25 0.37 -12.82
C ALA A 424 5.52 0.92 -13.50
N GLN A 425 6.53 1.17 -12.66
CA GLN A 425 7.87 1.64 -13.02
C GLN A 425 8.93 0.71 -12.42
N ALA A 426 10.10 0.64 -13.07
CA ALA A 426 11.26 -0.08 -12.57
C ALA A 426 11.83 0.54 -11.28
N PHE A 427 12.47 -0.29 -10.45
CA PHE A 427 13.19 0.11 -9.23
C PHE A 427 14.16 -0.99 -8.79
N GLY A 428 15.41 -0.61 -8.50
CA GLY A 428 16.48 -1.56 -8.17
C GLY A 428 16.67 -2.61 -9.27
N ASP A 429 16.79 -3.89 -8.88
CA ASP A 429 16.82 -5.02 -9.80
C ASP A 429 15.48 -5.30 -10.51
N PHE A 430 14.36 -4.71 -10.05
CA PHE A 430 13.04 -4.95 -10.64
C PHE A 430 12.80 -4.03 -11.82
N THR A 431 12.49 -4.63 -12.96
CA THR A 431 12.18 -3.95 -14.21
C THR A 431 10.74 -4.25 -14.63
N VAL A 432 10.18 -3.40 -15.49
CA VAL A 432 8.83 -3.59 -16.04
C VAL A 432 8.94 -3.72 -17.54
N ILE A 433 8.47 -4.84 -18.08
CA ILE A 433 8.46 -5.09 -19.52
C ILE A 433 7.06 -4.87 -20.09
N THR A 434 6.98 -4.41 -21.33
CA THR A 434 5.74 -4.42 -22.11
C THR A 434 5.60 -5.81 -22.74
N ARG A 435 4.52 -6.54 -22.42
CA ARG A 435 4.25 -7.86 -23.03
C ARG A 435 3.52 -7.73 -24.36
N ASP A 436 2.55 -6.82 -24.40
CA ASP A 436 1.69 -6.48 -25.53
C ASP A 436 1.16 -5.04 -25.38
N GLU A 437 0.32 -4.58 -26.31
CA GLU A 437 -0.26 -3.22 -26.32
C GLU A 437 -1.09 -2.86 -25.07
N THR A 438 -1.47 -3.84 -24.26
CA THR A 438 -2.41 -3.67 -23.13
C THR A 438 -1.84 -4.10 -21.78
N SER A 439 -0.79 -4.92 -21.75
CA SER A 439 -0.29 -5.55 -20.53
C SER A 439 1.22 -5.38 -20.31
N LYS A 440 1.59 -5.19 -19.04
CA LYS A 440 2.96 -5.13 -18.54
C LYS A 440 3.25 -6.32 -17.62
N GLN A 441 4.52 -6.65 -17.42
CA GLN A 441 4.96 -7.71 -16.52
C GLN A 441 6.18 -7.28 -15.72
N TRP A 442 6.28 -7.76 -14.48
CA TRP A 442 7.45 -7.60 -13.64
C TRP A 442 8.56 -8.56 -14.07
N ALA A 443 9.77 -8.02 -14.11
CA ALA A 443 10.99 -8.74 -14.43
C ALA A 443 12.04 -8.48 -13.33
N TYR A 444 12.91 -9.45 -13.08
CA TYR A 444 13.99 -9.34 -12.09
C TYR A 444 15.35 -9.50 -12.78
N LYS A 445 16.27 -8.55 -12.56
CA LYS A 445 17.53 -8.42 -13.31
C LYS A 445 17.32 -8.45 -14.83
N GLY A 446 16.19 -7.89 -15.28
CA GLY A 446 15.74 -7.87 -16.67
C GLY A 446 14.95 -9.10 -17.14
N LEU A 447 15.02 -10.24 -16.46
CA LEU A 447 14.36 -11.48 -16.87
C LEU A 447 12.88 -11.51 -16.42
N PRO A 448 11.91 -11.81 -17.31
CA PRO A 448 10.49 -11.78 -16.95
C PRO A 448 10.12 -12.85 -15.90
N LEU A 449 9.26 -12.49 -14.95
CA LEU A 449 8.86 -13.36 -13.83
C LEU A 449 7.52 -14.06 -14.11
N TYR A 450 7.46 -15.37 -13.86
CA TYR A 450 6.30 -16.22 -14.11
C TYR A 450 5.93 -17.05 -12.88
N PHE A 451 4.64 -17.41 -12.80
CA PHE A 451 4.13 -18.51 -11.98
C PHE A 451 4.21 -19.83 -12.78
N PHE A 452 4.09 -20.97 -12.09
CA PHE A 452 3.85 -22.27 -12.73
C PHE A 452 2.46 -22.80 -12.39
N VAL A 453 1.72 -23.32 -13.38
CA VAL A 453 0.36 -23.87 -13.17
C VAL A 453 0.35 -25.20 -12.39
N GLY A 454 1.49 -25.88 -12.26
CA GLY A 454 1.63 -27.11 -11.48
C GLY A 454 1.89 -26.89 -9.98
N ASP A 455 2.26 -25.68 -9.58
CA ASP A 455 2.30 -25.30 -8.17
C ASP A 455 0.86 -25.07 -7.68
N ASN A 456 0.48 -25.67 -6.55
CA ASN A 456 -0.89 -25.65 -6.02
C ASN A 456 -0.97 -24.96 -4.64
N ALA A 457 0.16 -24.77 -3.96
CA ALA A 457 0.26 -24.08 -2.68
C ALA A 457 1.51 -23.20 -2.59
N PRO A 458 1.50 -22.17 -1.73
CA PRO A 458 2.70 -21.41 -1.38
C PRO A 458 3.86 -22.31 -0.93
N GLY A 459 5.05 -22.04 -1.47
CA GLY A 459 6.25 -22.85 -1.23
C GLY A 459 6.39 -24.09 -2.12
N ASP A 460 5.43 -24.43 -2.98
CA ASP A 460 5.67 -25.39 -4.06
C ASP A 460 6.78 -24.86 -5.01
N VAL A 461 7.63 -25.77 -5.48
CA VAL A 461 8.79 -25.49 -6.34
C VAL A 461 8.84 -26.46 -7.52
N THR A 462 7.67 -26.82 -8.06
CA THR A 462 7.53 -27.91 -9.07
C THR A 462 7.83 -27.45 -10.49
N GLY A 463 7.99 -26.14 -10.72
CA GLY A 463 8.32 -25.53 -12.00
C GLY A 463 9.81 -25.46 -12.35
N GLU A 464 10.70 -26.17 -11.64
CA GLU A 464 12.13 -26.21 -12.00
C GLU A 464 12.38 -27.28 -13.08
N TYR A 465 12.60 -26.86 -14.32
CA TYR A 465 12.90 -27.70 -15.49
C TYR A 465 14.20 -27.26 -16.16
N THR A 466 14.60 -27.95 -17.25
CA THR A 466 15.86 -27.65 -17.98
C THR A 466 15.99 -26.18 -18.38
N ASP A 467 14.88 -25.58 -18.83
CA ASP A 467 14.83 -24.23 -19.39
C ASP A 467 14.03 -23.26 -18.50
N TRP A 468 13.54 -23.73 -17.34
CA TRP A 468 12.72 -22.96 -16.39
C TRP A 468 13.37 -22.98 -15.02
N THR A 469 13.86 -21.82 -14.60
CA THR A 469 14.71 -21.65 -13.43
C THR A 469 13.96 -20.93 -12.31
N ILE A 470 14.12 -21.39 -11.06
CA ILE A 470 13.55 -20.67 -9.90
C ILE A 470 14.22 -19.29 -9.82
N ALA A 471 13.42 -18.22 -9.78
CA ALA A 471 13.92 -16.86 -9.67
C ALA A 471 14.52 -16.59 -8.28
N ARG A 472 15.67 -15.92 -8.21
CA ARG A 472 16.48 -15.79 -6.97
C ARG A 472 17.06 -14.38 -6.81
N PRO A 473 17.10 -13.84 -5.57
CA PRO A 473 17.74 -12.56 -5.26
C PRO A 473 19.27 -12.63 -5.30
#